data_AF-I3TGD2-F1
#
_entry.id   AF-I3TGD2-F1
#
_cell.length_a   1.000
_cell.length_b   1.000
_cell.length_c   1.000
_cell.angle_alpha   90.00
_cell.angle_beta   90.00
_cell.angle_gamma   90.00
#
_symmetry.space_group_name_H-M   'P 1'
#
loop_
_entity.id
_entity.type
_entity.pdbx_description
1 polymer ?
#
loop_
_entity_poly.entity_id
_entity_poly.type
_entity_poly.pdbx_seq_one_letter_code
_entity_poly.pdbx_strand_id
1 'polypeptide(L)'
;MVGWGLVVVSIVVIVVYGYILFMTPYWVQLLQLTAMIAVLGVFGILAWIGYTLATTPPPKPIEEIEKEIEEELKKLEQEKSGTPS
;
A
#
# COMPACT_ATOMS: atom_id res chain seq x y z
N MET A 1 -3.97 -24.45 -19.59
CA MET A 1 -4.94 -23.77 -20.48
C MET A 1 -5.20 -22.30 -20.12
N VAL A 2 -5.05 -21.87 -18.86
CA VAL A 2 -5.26 -20.47 -18.42
C VAL A 2 -4.29 -19.45 -19.07
N GLY A 3 -3.01 -19.79 -19.25
CA GLY A 3 -2.01 -18.87 -19.81
C GLY A 3 -2.29 -18.44 -21.25
N TRP A 4 -2.88 -19.32 -22.07
CA TRP A 4 -3.23 -18.99 -23.45
C TRP A 4 -4.39 -18.00 -23.53
N GLY A 5 -5.37 -18.12 -22.62
CA GLY A 5 -6.46 -17.17 -22.49
C GLY A 5 -5.96 -15.76 -22.15
N LEU A 6 -4.99 -15.65 -21.23
CA LEU A 6 -4.39 -14.37 -20.88
C LEU A 6 -3.64 -13.74 -22.06
N VAL A 7 -2.86 -14.54 -22.81
CA VAL A 7 -2.15 -14.06 -24.00
C VAL A 7 -3.12 -13.54 -25.06
N VAL A 8 -4.20 -14.26 -25.36
CA VAL A 8 -5.21 -13.81 -26.34
C VAL A 8 -5.86 -12.51 -25.89
N VAL A 9 -6.24 -12.41 -24.61
CA VAL A 9 -6.83 -11.17 -24.06
C VAL A 9 -5.85 -10.01 -24.16
N SER A 10 -4.59 -10.19 -23.79
CA SER A 10 -3.57 -9.14 -23.90
C SER A 10 -3.36 -8.69 -25.35
N ILE A 11 -3.30 -9.63 -26.30
CA ILE A 11 -3.16 -9.29 -27.73
C ILE A 11 -4.37 -8.48 -28.20
N VAL A 12 -5.59 -8.90 -27.86
CA VAL A 12 -6.82 -8.17 -28.22
C VAL A 12 -6.80 -6.76 -27.66
N VAL A 13 -6.43 -6.58 -26.39
CA VAL A 13 -6.35 -5.26 -25.75
C VAL A 13 -5.32 -4.37 -26.46
N ILE A 14 -4.14 -4.90 -26.80
CA ILE A 14 -3.10 -4.13 -27.52
C ILE A 14 -3.59 -3.69 -28.89
N VAL A 15 -4.21 -4.59 -29.65
CA VAL A 15 -4.72 -4.30 -30.99
C VAL A 15 -5.83 -3.24 -30.95
N VAL A 16 -6.79 -3.39 -30.02
CA VAL A 16 -7.88 -2.41 -29.85
C VAL A 16 -7.34 -1.05 -29.39
N TYR A 17 -6.41 -1.03 -28.44
CA TYR A 17 -5.80 0.22 -27.96
C TYR A 17 -5.04 0.94 -29.07
N GLY A 18 -4.22 0.22 -29.83
CA GLY A 18 -3.50 0.77 -30.97
C GLY A 18 -4.45 1.26 -32.07
N TYR A 19 -5.48 0.49 -32.40
CA TYR A 19 -6.47 0.88 -33.40
C TYR A 19 -7.18 2.19 -33.02
N ILE A 20 -7.62 2.32 -31.76
CA ILE A 20 -8.32 3.53 -31.31
C ILE A 20 -7.37 4.75 -31.34
N LEU A 21 -6.10 4.55 -30.98
CA LEU A 21 -5.10 5.61 -30.90
C LEU A 21 -4.70 6.15 -32.29
N PHE A 22 -4.62 5.29 -33.31
CA PHE A 22 -4.18 5.68 -34.66
C PHE A 22 -5.31 5.96 -35.65
N MET A 23 -6.47 5.29 -35.53
CA MET A 23 -7.53 5.34 -36.55
C MET A 23 -8.73 6.19 -36.17
N THR A 24 -8.85 6.64 -34.91
CA THR A 24 -10.00 7.42 -34.43
C THR A 24 -9.58 8.78 -33.85
N PRO A 25 -10.40 9.83 -34.01
CA PRO A 25 -10.14 11.14 -33.42
C PRO A 25 -10.22 11.15 -31.89
N TYR A 26 -10.71 10.06 -31.27
CA TYR A 26 -10.82 9.89 -29.82
C TYR A 26 -9.48 9.62 -29.11
N TRP A 27 -8.34 9.69 -29.82
CA TRP A 27 -7.02 9.42 -29.25
C TRP A 27 -6.70 10.31 -28.03
N VAL A 28 -7.14 11.59 -28.05
CA VAL A 28 -6.94 12.52 -26.94
C VAL A 28 -7.69 12.04 -25.70
N GLN A 29 -8.97 11.67 -25.85
CA GLN A 29 -9.79 11.16 -24.74
C GLN A 29 -9.20 9.87 -24.16
N LEU A 30 -8.66 8.97 -25.01
CA LEU A 30 -8.03 7.74 -24.56
C LEU A 30 -6.77 8.03 -23.73
N LEU A 31 -5.91 8.94 -24.19
CA LEU A 31 -4.72 9.36 -23.48
C LEU A 31 -5.04 10.13 -22.18
N GLN A 32 -6.09 10.96 -22.19
CA GLN A 32 -6.57 11.63 -20.99
C GLN A 32 -7.07 10.62 -19.94
N LEU A 33 -7.78 9.57 -20.37
CA LEU A 33 -8.26 8.52 -19.48
C LEU A 33 -7.09 7.75 -18.84
N THR A 34 -6.09 7.35 -19.62
CA THR A 34 -4.91 6.66 -19.07
C THR A 34 -4.08 7.55 -18.15
N ALA A 35 -3.90 8.83 -18.52
CA ALA A 35 -3.26 9.81 -17.66
C ALA A 35 -4.04 10.03 -16.35
N MET A 36 -5.37 10.11 -16.41
CA MET A 36 -6.22 10.23 -15.23
C MET A 36 -6.09 9.01 -14.31
N ILE A 37 -6.08 7.79 -14.85
CA ILE A 37 -5.87 6.57 -14.06
C ILE A 37 -4.49 6.58 -13.40
N ALA A 38 -3.44 7.01 -14.12
CA ALA A 38 -2.10 7.15 -13.55
C ALA A 38 -2.07 8.16 -12.39
N VAL A 39 -2.70 9.33 -12.57
CA VAL A 39 -2.82 10.36 -11.52
C VAL A 39 -3.61 9.82 -10.32
N LEU A 40 -4.75 9.15 -10.54
CA LEU A 40 -5.54 8.52 -9.48
C LEU A 40 -4.75 7.45 -8.72
N GLY A 41 -3.91 6.68 -9.40
CA GLY A 41 -3.00 5.73 -8.76
C GLY A 41 -2.02 6.42 -7.81
N VAL A 42 -1.34 7.46 -8.29
CA VAL A 42 -0.37 8.22 -7.47
C VAL A 42 -1.05 8.92 -6.30
N PHE A 43 -2.13 9.66 -6.56
CA PHE A 43 -2.87 10.36 -5.51
C PHE A 43 -3.58 9.41 -4.56
N GLY A 44 -4.02 8.24 -5.03
CA GLY A 44 -4.58 7.19 -4.18
C GLY A 44 -3.54 6.68 -3.17
N ILE A 45 -2.30 6.46 -3.60
CA ILE A 45 -1.19 6.09 -2.70
C ILE A 45 -0.90 7.23 -1.72
N LEU A 46 -0.80 8.47 -2.19
CA LEU A 46 -0.56 9.63 -1.32
C LEU A 46 -1.68 9.82 -0.29
N ALA A 47 -2.94 9.66 -0.69
CA ALA A 47 -4.09 9.73 0.18
C ALA A 47 -4.08 8.60 1.22
N TRP A 48 -3.70 7.38 0.83
CA TRP A 48 -3.53 6.27 1.75
C TRP A 48 -2.44 6.55 2.79
N ILE A 49 -1.28 7.06 2.36
CA ILE A 49 -0.19 7.43 3.27
C ILE A 49 -0.64 8.54 4.22
N GLY A 50 -1.27 9.60 3.69
CA GLY A 50 -1.83 10.68 4.51
C GLY A 50 -2.88 10.19 5.50
N TYR A 51 -3.73 9.26 5.09
CA TYR A 51 -4.70 8.60 5.96
C TYR A 51 -4.01 7.83 7.09
N THR A 52 -2.97 7.05 6.79
CA THR A 52 -2.21 6.34 7.83
C THR A 52 -1.50 7.29 8.79
N LEU A 53 -0.90 8.38 8.33
CA LEU A 53 -0.23 9.36 9.21
C LEU A 53 -1.21 10.12 10.10
N ALA A 54 -2.41 10.44 9.59
CA ALA A 54 -3.45 11.12 10.36
C ALA A 54 -4.11 10.20 11.40
N THR A 55 -4.11 8.88 11.16
CA THR A 55 -4.74 7.88 12.02
C THR A 55 -3.75 7.12 12.89
N THR A 56 -2.45 7.20 12.62
CA THR A 56 -1.41 6.81 13.58
C THR A 56 -1.24 7.96 14.57
N PRO A 57 -1.71 7.82 15.81
CA PRO A 57 -1.40 8.80 16.84
C PRO A 57 0.12 8.96 16.92
N PRO A 58 0.62 10.18 17.15
CA PRO A 58 2.04 10.45 17.23
C PRO A 58 2.71 9.36 18.09
N PRO A 59 3.79 8.75 17.60
CA PRO A 59 4.44 7.63 18.27
C PRO A 59 4.60 8.00 19.74
N LYS A 60 4.06 7.14 20.62
CA LYS A 60 4.07 7.39 22.07
C LYS A 60 5.48 7.84 22.49
N PRO A 61 5.62 8.84 23.38
CA PRO A 61 6.92 9.30 23.84
C PRO A 61 7.75 8.08 24.27
N ILE A 62 8.99 8.00 23.79
CA ILE A 62 9.91 6.87 24.04
C ILE A 62 10.01 6.56 25.55
N GLU A 63 9.86 7.58 26.40
CA GLU A 63 9.83 7.49 27.87
C GLU A 63 8.71 6.59 28.45
N GLU A 64 7.53 6.51 27.81
CA GLU A 64 6.45 5.61 28.29
C GLU A 64 6.76 4.15 27.96
N ILE A 65 7.35 3.91 26.78
CA ILE A 65 7.75 2.59 26.31
C ILE A 65 8.93 2.06 27.14
N GLU A 66 9.91 2.90 27.45
CA GLU A 66 11.02 2.53 28.35
C GLU A 66 10.52 2.17 29.76
N LYS A 67 9.57 2.92 30.31
CA LYS A 67 8.99 2.64 31.63
C LYS A 67 8.20 1.33 31.69
N GLU A 68 7.38 1.04 30.68
CA GLU A 68 6.63 -0.23 30.60
C GLU A 68 7.58 -1.43 30.50
N ILE A 69 8.64 -1.33 29.69
CA ILE A 69 9.66 -2.39 29.53
C ILE A 69 10.46 -2.58 30.84
N GLU A 70 10.82 -1.49 31.51
CA GLU A 70 11.56 -1.55 32.78
C GLU A 70 10.70 -2.13 33.92
N GLU A 71 9.40 -1.84 33.94
CA GLU A 71 8.46 -2.47 34.88
C GLU A 71 8.25 -3.96 34.60
N GLU A 72 8.12 -4.38 33.34
CA GLU A 72 8.01 -5.81 32.99
C GLU A 72 9.31 -6.55 33.31
N LEU A 73 10.47 -5.97 33.02
CA LEU A 73 11.78 -6.55 33.38
C LEU A 73 11.92 -6.71 34.89
N LYS A 74 11.53 -5.70 35.70
CA LYS A 74 11.55 -5.81 37.17
C LYS A 74 10.61 -6.89 37.69
N LYS A 75 9.41 -7.03 37.13
CA LYS A 75 8.47 -8.10 37.52
C LYS A 75 9.04 -9.48 37.20
N LEU A 76 9.62 -9.65 36.01
CA LEU A 76 10.26 -10.90 35.60
C LEU A 76 11.49 -11.24 36.45
N GLU A 77 12.29 -10.24 36.85
CA GLU A 77 13.41 -10.43 37.78
C GLU A 77 12.95 -10.81 39.19
N GLN A 78 11.86 -10.21 39.68
CA GLN A 78 11.26 -10.56 40.97
C GLN A 78 10.64 -11.97 40.96
N GLU A 79 9.99 -12.36 39.87
CA GLU A 79 9.44 -13.71 39.70
C GLU A 79 10.55 -14.77 39.58
N LYS A 80 11.62 -14.45 38.86
CA LYS A 80 12.79 -15.33 38.68
C LYS A 80 13.66 -15.42 39.94
N SER A 81 13.76 -14.36 40.73
CA SER A 81 14.49 -14.36 42.02
C SER A 81 13.66 -14.88 43.20
N GLY A 82 12.34 -14.98 43.04
CA GLY A 82 11.39 -15.47 44.04
C GLY A 82 11.11 -16.98 44.00
N THR A 83 11.91 -17.80 43.31
CA THR A 83 11.84 -19.26 43.45
C THR A 83 12.81 -19.72 44.54
N PRO A 84 12.38 -19.89 45.80
CA PRO A 84 13.17 -20.61 46.79
C PRO A 84 13.24 -22.08 46.35
N SER A 85 14.44 -22.52 45.97
CA SER A 85 14.75 -23.95 45.91
C SER A 85 14.92 -24.53 47.30
#